data_AF-A0A963JR63-F1
#
_entry.id   AF-A0A963JR63-F1
#
_cell.length_a   1.000
_cell.length_b   1.000
_cell.length_c   1.000
_cell.angle_alpha   90.00
_cell.angle_beta   90.00
_cell.angle_gamma   90.00
#
_symmetry.space_group_name_H-M   'P 1'
#
loop_
_entity.id
_entity.type
_entity.pdbx_description
1 polymer ?
#
loop_
_entity_poly.entity_id
_entity_poly.type
_entity_poly.pdbx_seq_one_letter_code
_entity_poly.pdbx_strand_id
1 'polypeptide(L)' 'MPYADFPWFKDAPVGKVLNVTEPTPGHFFWPDLDVDLGIESIEHPERFSLVAKS' A
#
# COMPACT_ATOMS: atom_id res chain seq x y z
N MET A 1 -2.16 0.65 12.97
CA MET A 1 -1.73 1.69 12.01
C MET A 1 -2.87 2.65 11.76
N PRO A 2 -2.62 3.97 11.76
CA PRO A 2 -3.57 4.97 11.29
C PRO A 2 -3.87 4.77 9.81
N TYR A 3 -5.16 4.82 9.44
CA TYR A 3 -5.58 4.86 8.03
C TYR A 3 -5.02 6.07 7.27
N ALA A 4 -4.69 7.15 8.00
CA ALA A 4 -4.10 8.37 7.45
C ALA A 4 -2.76 8.16 6.74
N ASP A 5 -2.03 7.08 7.07
CA ASP A 5 -0.72 6.77 6.49
C ASP A 5 -0.83 6.09 5.11
N PHE A 6 -2.06 5.75 4.67
CA PHE A 6 -2.31 5.08 3.40
C PHE A 6 -3.34 5.86 2.55
N PRO A 7 -2.99 7.08 2.09
CA PRO A 7 -3.93 7.96 1.39
C PRO A 7 -4.46 7.36 0.08
N TRP A 8 -3.71 6.42 -0.52
CA TRP A 8 -4.06 5.77 -1.79
C TRP A 8 -5.39 4.99 -1.74
N PHE A 9 -5.81 4.54 -0.55
CA PHE A 9 -7.06 3.80 -0.38
C PHE A 9 -8.25 4.70 -0.01
N LYS A 10 -8.03 5.99 0.25
CA LYS A 10 -9.02 6.91 0.84
C LYS A 10 -10.34 6.97 0.07
N ASP A 11 -10.25 7.05 -1.25
CA ASP A 11 -11.39 7.18 -2.16
C ASP A 11 -11.43 6.05 -3.20
N ALA A 12 -10.66 4.98 -2.98
CA ALA A 12 -10.58 3.84 -3.88
C ALA A 12 -11.86 2.99 -3.81
N PRO A 13 -12.49 2.64 -4.95
CA PRO A 13 -13.58 1.68 -4.96
C PRO A 13 -13.17 0.36 -4.31
N VAL A 14 -14.04 -0.23 -3.49
CA VAL A 14 -13.76 -1.48 -2.76
C VAL A 14 -13.28 -2.59 -3.70
N GLY A 15 -13.87 -2.70 -4.91
CA GLY A 15 -13.44 -3.68 -5.91
C GLY A 15 -11.96 -3.54 -6.30
N LYS A 16 -11.43 -2.32 -6.36
CA LYS A 16 -10.01 -2.07 -6.62
C LYS A 16 -9.12 -2.39 -5.42
N VAL A 17 -9.60 -2.10 -4.20
CA VAL A 17 -8.88 -2.45 -2.96
C VAL A 17 -8.80 -3.96 -2.76
N LEU A 18 -9.79 -4.70 -3.24
CA LEU A 18 -9.77 -6.17 -3.20
C LEU A 18 -8.96 -6.80 -4.34
N ASN A 19 -8.64 -6.05 -5.40
CA ASN A 19 -7.77 -6.51 -6.48
C ASN A 19 -6.29 -6.36 -6.09
N VAL A 20 -5.89 -7.07 -5.04
CA VAL A 20 -4.52 -7.16 -4.58
C VAL A 20 -3.85 -8.42 -5.13
N THR A 21 -2.59 -8.29 -5.51
CA THR A 21 -1.73 -9.40 -5.93
C THR A 21 -0.52 -9.49 -5.00
N GLU A 22 0.00 -10.70 -4.81
CA GLU A 22 1.24 -10.93 -4.05
C GLU A 22 2.29 -11.54 -5.00
N PRO A 23 3.05 -10.70 -5.75
CA PRO A 23 4.03 -11.21 -6.71
C PRO A 23 5.21 -11.94 -6.04
N THR A 24 5.51 -11.56 -4.80
CA THR A 24 6.58 -12.13 -3.97
C THR A 24 6.08 -12.19 -2.53
N PRO A 25 6.41 -13.23 -1.74
CA PRO A 25 5.94 -13.33 -0.36
C PRO A 25 6.21 -12.05 0.44
N GLY A 26 5.15 -11.49 1.01
CA GLY A 26 5.20 -10.25 1.79
C GLY A 26 5.30 -8.96 0.96
N HIS A 27 5.11 -9.01 -0.35
CA HIS A 27 4.99 -7.85 -1.24
C HIS A 27 3.63 -7.85 -1.92
N PHE A 28 2.84 -6.82 -1.63
CA PHE A 28 1.48 -6.65 -2.14
C PHE A 28 1.44 -5.54 -3.17
N PHE A 29 0.80 -5.82 -4.31
CA PHE A 29 0.65 -4.90 -5.40
C PHE A 29 -0.83 -4.77 -5.81
N TRP A 30 -1.32 -3.53 -5.86
CA TRP A 30 -2.64 -3.16 -6.36
C TRP A 30 -2.51 -2.56 -7.76
N PRO A 31 -2.65 -3.35 -8.85
CA PRO A 31 -2.49 -2.88 -10.22
C PRO A 31 -3.46 -1.75 -10.60
N ASP A 32 -4.68 -1.74 -10.04
CA ASP A 32 -5.70 -0.74 -10.37
C ASP A 32 -5.51 0.61 -9.66
N LEU A 33 -4.63 0.64 -8.65
CA LEU A 33 -4.33 1.79 -7.81
C LEU A 33 -2.88 2.28 -8.00
N ASP A 34 -2.05 1.51 -8.70
CA ASP A 34 -0.61 1.76 -8.85
C ASP A 34 0.11 1.88 -7.49
N VAL A 35 -0.26 0.99 -6.56
CA VAL A 35 0.27 0.95 -5.19
C VAL A 35 1.02 -0.36 -4.96
N ASP A 36 2.23 -0.27 -4.46
CA ASP A 36 3.03 -1.39 -3.97
C ASP A 36 3.34 -1.19 -2.47
N LEU A 37 3.13 -2.24 -1.66
CA LEU A 37 3.41 -2.24 -0.23
C LEU A 37 4.06 -3.56 0.18
N GLY A 38 5.20 -3.46 0.87
CA GLY A 38 5.84 -4.59 1.53
C GLY A 38 5.40 -4.71 2.99
N ILE A 39 5.36 -5.93 3.53
CA ILE A 39 5.18 -6.14 4.98
C ILE A 39 6.27 -5.41 5.77
N GLU A 40 7.50 -5.40 5.27
CA GLU A 40 8.60 -4.70 5.94
C GLU A 40 8.38 -3.19 6.02
N SER A 41 7.74 -2.58 5.01
CA SER A 41 7.44 -1.15 5.02
C SER A 41 6.29 -0.80 5.98
N ILE A 42 5.40 -1.77 6.21
CA ILE A 42 4.32 -1.71 7.19
C ILE A 42 4.84 -1.87 8.63
N GLU A 43 5.77 -2.80 8.85
CA GLU A 43 6.36 -3.07 10.18
C GLU A 43 7.42 -2.04 10.59
N HIS A 44 8.18 -1.53 9.62
CA HIS A 44 9.29 -0.59 9.80
C HIS A 44 9.14 0.66 8.92
N PRO A 45 8.07 1.46 9.10
CA PRO A 45 7.83 2.66 8.30
C PRO A 45 8.97 3.70 8.41
N GLU A 46 9.80 3.67 9.45
CA GLU A 46 10.98 4.53 9.59
C GLU A 46 12.11 4.21 8.60
N ARG A 47 12.15 2.98 8.05
CA ARG A 47 13.18 2.53 7.10
C ARG A 47 12.84 2.88 5.66
N PHE A 48 11.58 3.13 5.38
CA PHE A 48 11.08 3.42 4.05
C PHE A 48 10.51 4.83 4.06
N SER A 49 10.96 5.69 3.16
CA SER A 49 10.33 7.00 2.99
C SER A 49 8.95 6.83 2.35
N LEU A 50 7.98 6.27 3.09
CA LEU A 50 6.60 6.06 2.65
C LEU A 50 5.80 7.35 2.49
N VAL A 51 6.44 8.51 2.68
CA VAL A 51 5.84 9.78 2.31
C VAL A 51 6.01 9.92 0.80
N ALA A 52 4.99 9.48 0.06
CA ALA A 52 4.70 10.02 -1.26
C ALA A 52 4.74 11.55 -1.11
N LYS A 53 5.85 12.16 -1.53
CA LYS A 53 5.93 13.61 -1.61
C LYS A 53 4.94 14.01 -2.69
N SER A 54 3.92 14.72 -2.21
CA SER A 54 2.96 15.54 -2.96
C SER A 54 3.60 16.26 -4.14
#